data_AF-A0A239TNV9-F1
#
_entry.id   AF-A0A239TNV9-F1
#
_cell.length_a   1.000
_cell.length_b   1.000
_cell.length_c   1.000
_cell.angle_alpha   90.00
_cell.angle_beta   90.00
_cell.angle_gamma   90.00
#
_symmetry.space_group_name_H-M   'P 1'
#
loop_
_entity.id
_entity.type
_entity.pdbx_description
1 polymer ?
#
loop_
_entity_poly.entity_id
_entity_poly.type
_entity_poly.pdbx_seq_one_letter_code
_entity_poly.pdbx_strand_id
1 'polypeptide(L)'
;MNEHPIKVNSEIGKLKTVLLKRPGKELENLVPEYLGELLFDDIPYLKVAQEEHDKFAQTLRDEGIEVVYLEDLAAEAIEDPEVRKQFIDDVLAESEETLLGHEDAVKALFEDLDNKELVEKVMAGVRKEEVETGHTHLVEYVDDSYPFYMNPMPNLYFTRDPQASIGNGMTVNRMYWPARRRESIFFTYILKHHPRFKDADVPVWLDRNSPYNIEGGDELVLSEEVVAVGISERTSAQAIEKLARQIFANPESKIKKIVAIEIANTRAFMHLDTVFTMIDYDKFTIHSAIEKKGDDMNIFTIEPSDDGKDIKITKTSNLKETLKDALGLDDITFIPTGDGDRIVGPREQWNDGSNTLTIRPGVVVTYDRNYVSNQLLRDNGIKVIEITGSELVRGRGGPRCMSQPLYREDI
;
A
#
# COMPACT_ATOMS: atom_id res chain seq x y z
N MET A 1 25.68 -2.92 16.02
CA MET A 1 24.40 -2.30 16.46
C MET A 1 23.43 -2.63 15.36
N ASN A 2 22.46 -3.51 15.61
CA ASN A 2 21.44 -3.81 14.60
C ASN A 2 20.58 -2.56 14.48
N GLU A 3 20.51 -1.99 13.27
CA GLU A 3 19.63 -0.85 13.00
C GLU A 3 18.17 -1.26 13.18
N HIS A 4 17.31 -0.32 13.60
CA HIS A 4 15.89 -0.56 13.79
C HIS A 4 15.26 -1.08 12.47
N PRO A 5 14.41 -2.12 12.49
CA PRO A 5 13.94 -2.80 11.27
C PRO A 5 13.02 -1.93 10.41
N ILE A 6 12.44 -0.87 11.01
CA ILE A 6 11.66 0.15 10.30
C ILE A 6 12.28 1.52 10.53
N LYS A 7 12.60 2.23 9.45
CA LYS A 7 13.06 3.62 9.48
C LYS A 7 12.72 4.29 8.16
N VAL A 8 11.60 4.99 8.11
CA VAL A 8 11.11 5.70 6.92
C VAL A 8 10.80 7.13 7.30
N ASN A 9 11.82 7.99 7.13
CA ASN A 9 11.77 9.42 7.44
C ASN A 9 11.60 10.30 6.18
N SER A 10 11.40 9.70 5.01
CA SER A 10 11.19 10.44 3.76
C SER A 10 10.65 9.52 2.66
N GLU A 11 10.10 10.09 1.59
CA GLU A 11 9.75 9.38 0.35
C GLU A 11 10.96 9.19 -0.57
N ILE A 12 11.99 10.03 -0.40
CA ILE A 12 13.09 10.13 -1.38
C ILE A 12 14.45 9.67 -0.86
N GLY A 13 14.63 9.52 0.46
CA GLY A 13 15.88 9.06 1.06
C GLY A 13 16.30 7.72 0.48
N LYS A 14 17.62 7.46 0.43
CA LYS A 14 18.15 6.27 -0.25
C LYS A 14 17.53 5.00 0.35
N LEU A 15 16.77 4.28 -0.48
CA LEU A 15 16.09 3.06 -0.10
C LEU A 15 17.11 1.96 0.20
N LYS A 16 16.90 1.26 1.32
CA LYS A 16 17.78 0.17 1.80
C LYS A 16 17.06 -1.14 1.90
N THR A 17 15.85 -1.13 2.43
CA THR A 17 15.01 -2.31 2.53
C THR A 17 13.62 -1.98 2.05
N VAL A 18 13.08 -2.83 1.18
CA VAL A 18 11.74 -2.73 0.63
C VAL A 18 11.04 -4.07 0.71
N LEU A 19 9.80 -4.02 1.17
CA LEU A 19 8.89 -5.14 1.10
C LEU A 19 8.14 -5.12 -0.23
N LEU A 20 8.14 -6.28 -0.89
CA LEU A 20 7.28 -6.58 -2.03
C LEU A 20 6.43 -7.81 -1.72
N LYS A 21 5.53 -8.17 -2.63
CA LYS A 21 4.84 -9.46 -2.61
C LYS A 21 4.77 -9.99 -4.03
N ARG A 22 5.26 -11.20 -4.27
CA ARG A 22 5.29 -11.75 -5.62
C ARG A 22 3.88 -12.20 -6.04
N PRO A 23 3.42 -11.90 -7.27
CA PRO A 23 2.17 -12.46 -7.77
C PRO A 23 2.14 -14.00 -7.72
N GLY A 24 1.05 -14.57 -7.25
CA GLY A 24 0.83 -16.00 -6.99
C GLY A 24 -0.56 -16.45 -7.48
N LYS A 25 -1.02 -17.60 -6.96
CA LYS A 25 -2.24 -18.27 -7.43
C LYS A 25 -3.52 -17.48 -7.17
N GLU A 26 -3.50 -16.48 -6.30
CA GLU A 26 -4.62 -15.55 -6.14
C GLU A 26 -4.99 -14.83 -7.44
N LEU A 27 -4.05 -14.60 -8.36
CA LEU A 27 -4.37 -14.04 -9.68
C LEU A 27 -5.01 -15.06 -10.63
N GLU A 28 -4.71 -16.35 -10.48
CA GLU A 28 -5.36 -17.44 -11.24
C GLU A 28 -6.80 -17.70 -10.78
N ASN A 29 -7.17 -17.15 -9.62
CA ASN A 29 -8.52 -17.20 -9.06
C ASN A 29 -9.36 -15.97 -9.42
N LEU A 30 -8.86 -15.08 -10.29
CA LEU A 30 -9.65 -14.02 -10.89
C LEU A 30 -10.51 -14.59 -12.02
N VAL A 31 -11.82 -14.35 -11.97
CA VAL A 31 -12.77 -14.71 -13.03
C VAL A 31 -13.59 -13.48 -13.44
N PRO A 32 -14.02 -13.40 -14.72
CA PRO A 32 -14.66 -12.19 -15.27
C PRO A 32 -15.86 -11.70 -14.46
N GLU A 33 -16.65 -12.62 -13.91
CA GLU A 33 -17.86 -12.33 -13.15
C GLU A 33 -17.60 -11.56 -11.86
N TYR A 34 -16.44 -11.78 -11.21
CA TYR A 34 -16.11 -11.22 -9.89
C TYR A 34 -14.98 -10.17 -9.90
N LEU A 35 -14.48 -9.79 -11.08
CA LEU A 35 -13.37 -8.81 -11.22
C LEU A 35 -13.65 -7.48 -10.50
N GLY A 36 -14.87 -6.96 -10.64
CA GLY A 36 -15.26 -5.68 -10.05
C GLY A 36 -15.26 -5.71 -8.51
N GLU A 37 -15.70 -6.82 -7.93
CA GLU A 37 -15.73 -7.04 -6.47
C GLU A 37 -14.31 -7.21 -5.90
N LEU A 38 -13.41 -7.81 -6.69
CA LEU A 38 -12.01 -8.03 -6.34
C LEU A 38 -11.10 -6.86 -6.75
N LEU A 39 -11.67 -5.73 -7.18
CA LEU A 39 -10.96 -4.48 -7.49
C LEU A 39 -9.89 -4.64 -8.61
N PHE A 40 -10.16 -5.46 -9.62
CA PHE A 40 -9.33 -5.61 -10.81
C PHE A 40 -10.05 -5.12 -12.07
N ASP A 41 -9.28 -4.64 -13.05
CA ASP A 41 -9.81 -4.23 -14.35
C ASP A 41 -9.83 -5.34 -15.38
N ASP A 42 -8.86 -6.25 -15.29
CA ASP A 42 -8.66 -7.31 -16.25
C ASP A 42 -7.88 -8.45 -15.60
N ILE A 43 -7.95 -9.65 -16.18
CA ILE A 43 -7.29 -10.84 -15.67
C ILE A 43 -5.83 -10.83 -16.17
N PRO A 44 -4.83 -10.80 -15.27
CA PRO A 44 -3.43 -10.86 -15.68
C PRO A 44 -3.02 -12.28 -16.07
N TYR A 45 -2.07 -12.37 -17.01
CA TYR A 45 -1.38 -13.63 -17.25
C TYR A 45 -0.30 -13.84 -16.17
N LEU A 46 -0.60 -14.65 -15.16
CA LEU A 46 0.24 -14.84 -13.97
C LEU A 46 1.72 -15.06 -14.28
N LYS A 47 2.04 -15.91 -15.26
CA LYS A 47 3.43 -16.20 -15.64
C LYS A 47 4.18 -14.93 -16.05
N VAL A 48 3.58 -14.07 -16.88
CA VAL A 48 4.21 -12.83 -17.33
C VAL A 48 4.21 -11.79 -16.22
N ALA A 49 3.16 -11.69 -15.41
CA ALA A 49 3.14 -10.82 -14.23
C ALA A 49 4.29 -11.16 -13.24
N GLN A 50 4.56 -12.46 -13.07
CA GLN A 50 5.70 -12.94 -12.29
C GLN A 50 7.05 -12.56 -12.90
N GLU A 51 7.23 -12.76 -14.21
CA GLU A 51 8.46 -12.35 -14.91
C GLU A 51 8.70 -10.83 -14.81
N GLU A 52 7.65 -10.01 -14.96
CA GLU A 52 7.69 -8.56 -14.79
C GLU A 52 8.05 -8.17 -13.35
N HIS A 53 7.42 -8.78 -12.35
CA HIS A 53 7.65 -8.50 -10.95
C HIS A 53 9.06 -8.94 -10.51
N ASP A 54 9.54 -10.09 -11.00
CA ASP A 54 10.89 -10.57 -10.73
C ASP A 54 11.95 -9.62 -11.29
N LYS A 55 11.71 -9.05 -12.49
CA LYS A 55 12.56 -8.02 -13.07
C LYS A 55 12.52 -6.71 -12.28
N PHE A 56 11.35 -6.30 -11.78
CA PHE A 56 11.23 -5.15 -10.88
C PHE A 56 12.05 -5.36 -9.60
N ALA A 57 11.87 -6.50 -8.92
CA ALA A 57 12.64 -6.85 -7.73
C ALA A 57 14.15 -6.88 -8.02
N GLN A 58 14.58 -7.45 -9.16
CA GLN A 58 15.98 -7.46 -9.55
C GLN A 58 16.52 -6.04 -9.80
N THR A 59 15.72 -5.16 -10.43
CA THR A 59 16.09 -3.76 -10.65
C THR A 59 16.39 -3.04 -9.31
N LEU A 60 15.62 -3.32 -8.27
CA LEU A 60 15.87 -2.78 -6.93
C LEU A 60 17.15 -3.38 -6.31
N ARG A 61 17.37 -4.69 -6.44
CA ARG A 61 18.59 -5.36 -5.96
C ARG A 61 19.85 -4.84 -6.64
N ASP A 62 19.80 -4.57 -7.94
CA ASP A 62 20.92 -4.01 -8.72
C ASP A 62 21.31 -2.61 -8.23
N GLU A 63 20.36 -1.86 -7.65
CA GLU A 63 20.58 -0.56 -7.00
C GLU A 63 21.00 -0.70 -5.51
N GLY A 64 21.27 -1.93 -5.05
CA GLY A 64 21.78 -2.25 -3.71
C GLY A 64 20.71 -2.28 -2.62
N ILE A 65 19.45 -2.46 -2.99
CA ILE A 65 18.31 -2.50 -2.07
C ILE A 65 18.05 -3.96 -1.66
N GLU A 66 17.90 -4.21 -0.37
CA GLU A 66 17.38 -5.45 0.18
C GLU A 66 15.88 -5.57 -0.15
N VAL A 67 15.52 -6.59 -0.91
CA VAL A 67 14.13 -6.92 -1.23
C VAL A 67 13.68 -8.10 -0.38
N VAL A 68 12.69 -7.86 0.47
CA VAL A 68 12.01 -8.90 1.28
C VAL A 68 10.59 -9.14 0.77
N TYR A 69 10.04 -10.32 1.00
CA TYR A 69 8.73 -10.73 0.48
C TYR A 69 7.72 -10.94 1.61
N LEU A 70 6.48 -10.50 1.40
CA LEU A 70 5.38 -10.63 2.36
C LEU A 70 5.12 -12.09 2.73
N GLU A 71 5.06 -12.97 1.74
CA GLU A 71 4.81 -14.40 1.90
C GLU A 71 5.90 -15.08 2.75
N ASP A 72 7.17 -14.68 2.56
CA ASP A 72 8.30 -15.23 3.32
C ASP A 72 8.27 -14.72 4.78
N LEU A 73 8.11 -13.40 4.98
CA LEU A 73 8.02 -12.82 6.32
C LEU A 73 6.80 -13.34 7.10
N ALA A 74 5.66 -13.56 6.43
CA ALA A 74 4.48 -14.12 7.08
C ALA A 74 4.69 -15.59 7.48
N ALA A 75 5.35 -16.39 6.63
CA ALA A 75 5.67 -17.78 6.95
C ALA A 75 6.65 -17.90 8.14
N GLU A 76 7.66 -17.03 8.18
CA GLU A 76 8.61 -16.92 9.31
C GLU A 76 7.93 -16.42 10.60
N ALA A 77 6.86 -15.61 10.50
CA ALA A 77 6.13 -15.12 11.66
C ALA A 77 5.28 -16.20 12.37
N ILE A 78 4.97 -17.30 11.70
CA ILE A 78 4.11 -18.39 12.22
C ILE A 78 4.89 -19.69 12.51
N GLU A 79 6.20 -19.61 12.75
CA GLU A 79 7.01 -20.78 13.13
C GLU A 79 6.60 -21.40 14.48
N ASP A 80 6.09 -20.59 15.41
CA ASP A 80 5.57 -21.08 16.69
C ASP A 80 4.22 -21.80 16.46
N PRO A 81 4.06 -23.08 16.88
CA PRO A 81 2.83 -23.84 16.65
C PRO A 81 1.55 -23.20 17.19
N GLU A 82 1.62 -22.50 18.33
CA GLU A 82 0.45 -21.82 18.90
C GLU A 82 0.11 -20.56 18.10
N VAL A 83 1.13 -19.82 17.63
CA VAL A 83 0.93 -18.67 16.73
C VAL A 83 0.36 -19.13 15.39
N ARG A 84 0.87 -20.22 14.83
CA ARG A 84 0.36 -20.83 13.59
C ARG A 84 -1.11 -21.20 13.71
N LYS A 85 -1.49 -21.83 14.82
CA LYS A 85 -2.88 -22.20 15.09
C LYS A 85 -3.78 -20.96 15.21
N GLN A 86 -3.33 -19.94 15.95
CA GLN A 86 -4.06 -18.68 16.07
C GLN A 86 -4.21 -17.97 14.72
N PHE A 87 -3.18 -18.01 13.87
CA PHE A 87 -3.23 -17.45 12.52
C PHE A 87 -4.32 -18.11 11.67
N ILE A 88 -4.38 -19.45 11.68
CA ILE A 88 -5.42 -20.20 10.99
C ILE A 88 -6.82 -19.82 11.51
N ASP A 89 -6.99 -19.78 12.83
CA ASP A 89 -8.27 -19.44 13.45
C ASP A 89 -8.72 -18.00 13.10
N ASP A 90 -7.81 -17.02 13.14
CA ASP A 90 -8.11 -15.63 12.79
C ASP A 90 -8.45 -15.47 11.31
N VAL A 91 -7.70 -16.14 10.41
CA VAL A 91 -7.96 -16.11 8.96
C VAL A 91 -9.34 -16.70 8.62
N LEU A 92 -9.72 -17.79 9.29
CA LEU A 92 -11.03 -18.40 9.09
C LEU A 92 -12.15 -17.52 9.65
N ALA A 93 -11.96 -16.90 10.82
CA ALA A 93 -12.94 -15.99 11.40
C ALA A 93 -13.17 -14.72 10.55
N GLU A 94 -12.20 -14.32 9.74
CA GLU A 94 -12.32 -13.20 8.80
C GLU A 94 -12.77 -13.61 7.39
N SER A 95 -12.82 -14.91 7.13
CA SER A 95 -13.49 -15.45 5.97
C SER A 95 -14.99 -15.44 6.27
N GLU A 96 -15.83 -15.16 5.27
CA GLU A 96 -17.27 -15.02 5.51
C GLU A 96 -17.82 -16.32 6.11
N GLU A 97 -18.35 -16.27 7.35
CA GLU A 97 -19.01 -17.43 7.96
C GLU A 97 -20.13 -17.91 7.04
N THR A 98 -20.11 -19.19 6.69
CA THR A 98 -21.19 -19.76 5.89
C THR A 98 -21.97 -20.76 6.72
N LEU A 99 -23.22 -21.01 6.31
CA LEU A 99 -24.02 -22.11 6.86
C LEU A 99 -23.54 -23.50 6.39
N LEU A 100 -22.39 -23.59 5.73
CA LEU A 100 -21.89 -24.78 5.02
C LEU A 100 -20.96 -25.66 5.87
N GLY A 101 -20.52 -25.20 7.04
CA GLY A 101 -19.62 -26.00 7.90
C GLY A 101 -18.30 -26.37 7.22
N HIS A 102 -17.89 -25.61 6.19
CA HIS A 102 -16.67 -25.87 5.43
C HIS A 102 -15.42 -25.42 6.19
N GLU A 103 -15.59 -24.63 7.26
CA GLU A 103 -14.52 -24.04 8.06
C GLU A 103 -13.63 -25.13 8.68
N ASP A 104 -14.22 -26.21 9.19
CA ASP A 104 -13.47 -27.36 9.74
C ASP A 104 -12.66 -28.09 8.66
N ALA A 105 -13.22 -28.21 7.45
CA ALA A 105 -12.56 -28.89 6.34
C ALA A 105 -11.44 -28.03 5.72
N VAL A 106 -11.65 -26.71 5.62
CA VAL A 106 -10.61 -25.74 5.25
C VAL A 106 -9.51 -25.69 6.31
N LYS A 107 -9.88 -25.74 7.60
CA LYS A 107 -8.91 -25.81 8.70
C LYS A 107 -8.05 -27.06 8.61
N ALA A 108 -8.64 -28.23 8.36
CA ALA A 108 -7.89 -29.47 8.16
C ALA A 108 -6.93 -29.38 6.98
N LEU A 109 -7.37 -28.80 5.85
CA LEU A 109 -6.49 -28.50 4.71
C LEU A 109 -5.30 -27.62 5.13
N PHE A 110 -5.54 -26.56 5.91
CA PHE A 110 -4.49 -25.65 6.37
C PHE A 110 -3.53 -26.30 7.38
N GLU A 111 -4.00 -27.20 8.23
CA GLU A 111 -3.18 -27.90 9.20
C GLU A 111 -2.14 -28.82 8.55
N ASP A 112 -2.44 -29.37 7.36
CA ASP A 112 -1.56 -30.28 6.62
C ASP A 112 -0.46 -29.59 5.78
N LEU A 113 -0.56 -28.27 5.55
CA LEU A 113 0.38 -27.50 4.74
C LEU A 113 1.60 -27.03 5.55
N ASP A 114 2.77 -26.92 4.90
CA ASP A 114 3.89 -26.19 5.52
C ASP A 114 3.58 -24.70 5.67
N ASN A 115 4.39 -23.95 6.43
CA ASN A 115 4.08 -22.55 6.73
C ASN A 115 4.02 -21.66 5.47
N LYS A 116 4.88 -21.90 4.48
CA LYS A 116 4.90 -21.10 3.27
C LYS A 116 3.74 -21.47 2.36
N GLU A 117 3.48 -22.77 2.18
CA GLU A 117 2.33 -23.28 1.46
C GLU A 117 1.01 -22.80 2.08
N LEU A 118 0.91 -22.78 3.42
CA LEU A 118 -0.23 -22.25 4.15
C LEU A 118 -0.46 -20.77 3.84
N VAL A 119 0.57 -19.94 3.97
CA VAL A 119 0.47 -18.50 3.70
C VAL A 119 0.07 -18.26 2.25
N GLU A 120 0.75 -18.89 1.29
CA GLU A 120 0.41 -18.77 -0.13
C GLU A 120 -1.02 -19.29 -0.43
N LYS A 121 -1.47 -20.34 0.25
CA LYS A 121 -2.83 -20.88 0.10
C LYS A 121 -3.89 -19.93 0.66
N VAL A 122 -3.64 -19.30 1.81
CA VAL A 122 -4.51 -18.26 2.36
C VAL A 122 -4.60 -17.06 1.43
N MET A 123 -3.47 -16.63 0.85
CA MET A 123 -3.45 -15.56 -0.15
C MET A 123 -4.24 -15.93 -1.41
N ALA A 124 -4.06 -17.16 -1.90
CA ALA A 124 -4.76 -17.70 -3.05
C ALA A 124 -6.27 -17.88 -2.82
N GLY A 125 -6.71 -18.07 -1.59
CA GLY A 125 -8.06 -18.51 -1.28
C GLY A 125 -8.26 -20.00 -1.55
N VAL A 126 -9.48 -20.46 -1.31
CA VAL A 126 -9.87 -21.88 -1.35
C VAL A 126 -11.08 -22.05 -2.25
N ARG A 127 -10.91 -22.82 -3.34
CA ARG A 127 -12.00 -23.21 -4.22
C ARG A 127 -12.80 -24.34 -3.59
N LYS A 128 -14.08 -24.42 -3.92
CA LYS A 128 -14.97 -25.50 -3.44
C LYS A 128 -14.46 -26.89 -3.83
N GLU A 129 -13.91 -27.04 -5.03
CA GLU A 129 -13.39 -28.31 -5.55
C GLU A 129 -12.17 -28.87 -4.80
N GLU A 130 -11.51 -28.04 -3.98
CA GLU A 130 -10.32 -28.44 -3.23
C GLU A 130 -10.65 -29.09 -1.88
N VAL A 131 -11.90 -28.98 -1.42
CA VAL A 131 -12.32 -29.41 -0.09
C VAL A 131 -13.63 -30.18 -0.18
N GLU A 132 -13.62 -31.44 0.27
CA GLU A 132 -14.84 -32.23 0.38
C GLU A 132 -15.50 -32.01 1.75
N THR A 133 -16.70 -31.45 1.78
CA THR A 133 -17.47 -31.18 3.02
C THR A 133 -18.37 -32.35 3.44
N GLY A 134 -18.43 -33.42 2.64
CA GLY A 134 -19.21 -34.64 2.93
C GLY A 134 -20.75 -34.46 2.89
N HIS A 135 -21.25 -33.23 2.76
CA HIS A 135 -22.67 -32.89 2.76
C HIS A 135 -22.95 -31.76 1.75
N THR A 136 -24.07 -31.85 1.03
CA THR A 136 -24.52 -30.76 0.14
C THR A 136 -25.61 -29.96 0.83
N HIS A 137 -25.43 -28.64 0.94
CA HIS A 137 -26.38 -27.74 1.58
C HIS A 137 -27.43 -27.22 0.59
N LEU A 138 -28.59 -26.78 1.10
CA LEU A 138 -29.69 -26.28 0.27
C LEU A 138 -29.26 -25.11 -0.64
N VAL A 139 -28.40 -24.22 -0.16
CA VAL A 139 -27.89 -23.10 -0.96
C VAL A 139 -27.09 -23.60 -2.17
N GLU A 140 -26.33 -24.69 -2.05
CA GLU A 140 -25.62 -25.31 -3.17
C GLU A 140 -26.59 -26.01 -4.15
N TYR A 141 -27.78 -26.42 -3.72
CA TYR A 141 -28.81 -26.90 -4.66
C TYR A 141 -29.54 -25.78 -5.40
N VAL A 142 -29.62 -24.58 -4.82
CA VAL A 142 -30.40 -23.45 -5.34
C VAL A 142 -29.52 -22.48 -6.15
N ASP A 143 -28.27 -22.29 -5.73
CA ASP A 143 -27.28 -21.40 -6.34
C ASP A 143 -25.85 -21.89 -6.01
N ASP A 144 -25.31 -22.77 -6.86
CA ASP A 144 -23.91 -23.23 -6.78
C ASP A 144 -22.96 -22.41 -7.67
N SER A 145 -23.36 -21.20 -8.07
CA SER A 145 -22.56 -20.44 -9.03
C SER A 145 -21.24 -19.93 -8.45
N TYR A 146 -21.16 -19.73 -7.13
CA TYR A 146 -19.97 -19.20 -6.48
C TYR A 146 -18.89 -20.27 -6.24
N PRO A 147 -17.66 -20.12 -6.77
CA PRO A 147 -16.68 -21.21 -6.79
C PRO A 147 -15.73 -21.26 -5.57
N PHE A 148 -15.84 -20.33 -4.62
CA PHE A 148 -14.90 -20.21 -3.50
C PHE A 148 -15.57 -20.46 -2.13
N TYR A 149 -14.85 -21.15 -1.25
CA TYR A 149 -15.07 -21.11 0.20
C TYR A 149 -14.33 -19.95 0.85
N MET A 150 -13.19 -19.57 0.29
CA MET A 150 -12.41 -18.43 0.74
C MET A 150 -11.91 -17.65 -0.47
N ASN A 151 -12.23 -16.36 -0.53
CA ASN A 151 -11.89 -15.54 -1.68
C ASN A 151 -10.38 -15.30 -1.79
N PRO A 152 -9.83 -15.22 -3.03
CA PRO A 152 -8.47 -14.79 -3.25
C PRO A 152 -8.26 -13.34 -2.79
N MET A 153 -7.01 -12.98 -2.49
CA MET A 153 -6.60 -11.60 -2.20
C MET A 153 -5.67 -11.07 -3.30
N PRO A 154 -6.19 -10.79 -4.50
CA PRO A 154 -5.37 -10.54 -5.68
C PRO A 154 -4.60 -9.21 -5.62
N ASN A 155 -5.03 -8.25 -4.80
CA ASN A 155 -4.35 -6.96 -4.64
C ASN A 155 -3.08 -7.03 -3.76
N LEU A 156 -2.75 -8.17 -3.17
CA LEU A 156 -1.62 -8.29 -2.22
C LEU A 156 -0.26 -7.86 -2.79
N TYR A 157 -0.07 -7.89 -4.11
CA TYR A 157 1.19 -7.42 -4.71
C TYR A 157 1.32 -5.90 -4.67
N PHE A 158 0.24 -5.18 -4.37
CA PHE A 158 0.24 -3.78 -3.97
C PHE A 158 0.45 -3.68 -2.45
N THR A 159 1.69 -3.95 -2.03
CA THR A 159 2.06 -3.92 -0.61
C THR A 159 2.04 -2.53 0.00
N ARG A 160 1.79 -1.47 -0.77
CA ARG A 160 1.70 -0.09 -0.26
C ARG A 160 0.53 0.13 0.69
N ASP A 161 -0.62 -0.51 0.43
CA ASP A 161 -1.87 -0.04 1.02
C ASP A 161 -2.23 -0.69 2.37
N PRO A 162 -2.04 -2.02 2.59
CA PRO A 162 -2.47 -2.67 3.83
C PRO A 162 -1.70 -2.22 5.09
N GLN A 163 -0.62 -1.48 4.90
CA GLN A 163 0.24 -0.95 5.95
C GLN A 163 1.15 0.15 5.40
N ALA A 164 1.53 1.14 6.22
CA ALA A 164 2.52 2.14 5.84
C ALA A 164 3.51 2.45 6.96
N SER A 165 4.80 2.40 6.65
CA SER A 165 5.89 2.82 7.53
C SER A 165 5.95 4.34 7.67
N ILE A 166 5.97 4.84 8.90
CA ILE A 166 6.10 6.26 9.25
C ILE A 166 7.09 6.38 10.39
N GLY A 167 8.24 7.02 10.15
CA GLY A 167 9.33 7.09 11.12
C GLY A 167 9.86 5.70 11.47
N ASN A 168 9.90 5.38 12.76
CA ASN A 168 10.22 4.03 13.26
C ASN A 168 9.00 3.12 13.43
N GLY A 169 7.79 3.61 13.19
CA GLY A 169 6.55 2.85 13.36
C GLY A 169 5.85 2.52 12.05
N MET A 170 4.65 1.96 12.17
CA MET A 170 3.82 1.54 11.06
C MET A 170 2.34 1.73 11.38
N THR A 171 1.55 2.12 10.39
CA THR A 171 0.10 1.93 10.40
C THR A 171 -0.20 0.54 9.84
N VAL A 172 -1.03 -0.25 10.52
CA VAL A 172 -1.60 -1.50 10.01
C VAL A 172 -3.04 -1.20 9.66
N ASN A 173 -3.34 -1.15 8.38
CA ASN A 173 -4.46 -0.36 7.89
C ASN A 173 -5.80 -1.08 7.95
N ARG A 174 -6.85 -0.32 8.28
CA ARG A 174 -8.25 -0.73 8.09
C ARG A 174 -8.66 -0.33 6.67
N MET A 175 -8.57 -1.28 5.74
CA MET A 175 -8.94 -1.06 4.34
C MET A 175 -10.42 -0.66 4.18
N TYR A 176 -10.70 0.22 3.22
CA TYR A 176 -12.06 0.70 2.95
C TYR A 176 -12.95 -0.44 2.44
N TRP A 177 -12.53 -1.08 1.35
CA TRP A 177 -13.27 -2.17 0.72
C TRP A 177 -13.14 -3.48 1.52
N PRO A 178 -14.25 -4.17 1.80
CA PRO A 178 -14.22 -5.45 2.51
C PRO A 178 -13.27 -6.47 1.89
N ALA A 179 -13.20 -6.56 0.55
CA ALA A 179 -12.34 -7.49 -0.18
C ALA A 179 -10.85 -7.40 0.21
N ARG A 180 -10.37 -6.21 0.61
CA ARG A 180 -8.97 -5.99 0.98
C ARG A 180 -8.69 -6.04 2.48
N ARG A 181 -9.71 -6.07 3.34
CA ARG A 181 -9.52 -5.99 4.82
C ARG A 181 -8.74 -7.16 5.42
N ARG A 182 -8.78 -8.30 4.75
CA ARG A 182 -8.04 -9.51 5.13
C ARG A 182 -6.53 -9.35 4.90
N GLU A 183 -6.10 -8.48 3.98
CA GLU A 183 -4.68 -8.33 3.62
C GLU A 183 -3.82 -7.83 4.79
N SER A 184 -4.35 -6.96 5.66
CA SER A 184 -3.57 -6.39 6.77
C SER A 184 -3.31 -7.37 7.93
N ILE A 185 -3.91 -8.57 7.91
CA ILE A 185 -3.67 -9.59 8.94
C ILE A 185 -2.22 -10.07 8.94
N PHE A 186 -1.61 -10.25 7.75
CA PHE A 186 -0.24 -10.74 7.62
C PHE A 186 0.75 -9.82 8.36
N PHE A 187 0.56 -8.50 8.26
CA PHE A 187 1.38 -7.51 8.94
C PHE A 187 1.22 -7.49 10.44
N THR A 188 0.01 -7.78 10.93
CA THR A 188 -0.23 -7.94 12.37
C THR A 188 0.62 -9.07 12.94
N TYR A 189 0.71 -10.20 12.22
CA TYR A 189 1.54 -11.33 12.62
C TYR A 189 3.03 -11.05 12.45
N ILE A 190 3.43 -10.45 11.33
CA ILE A 190 4.84 -10.08 11.08
C ILE A 190 5.36 -9.17 12.20
N LEU A 191 4.67 -8.08 12.52
CA LEU A 191 5.14 -7.16 13.55
C LEU A 191 5.22 -7.81 14.94
N LYS A 192 4.27 -8.69 15.28
CA LYS A 192 4.19 -9.31 16.60
C LYS A 192 5.12 -10.51 16.81
N HIS A 193 5.40 -11.28 15.76
CA HIS A 193 5.98 -12.63 15.92
C HIS A 193 7.23 -12.87 15.09
N HIS A 194 7.46 -12.11 14.02
CA HIS A 194 8.63 -12.32 13.18
C HIS A 194 9.94 -11.91 13.89
N PRO A 195 11.02 -12.72 13.82
CA PRO A 195 12.27 -12.46 14.53
C PRO A 195 12.91 -11.09 14.25
N ARG A 196 12.73 -10.57 13.03
CA ARG A 196 13.23 -9.23 12.63
C ARG A 196 12.49 -8.07 13.33
N PHE A 197 11.25 -8.25 13.76
CA PHE A 197 10.37 -7.15 14.21
C PHE A 197 9.91 -7.26 15.67
N LYS A 198 9.65 -8.48 16.17
CA LYS A 198 8.99 -8.71 17.46
C LYS A 198 9.67 -8.10 18.68
N ASP A 199 11.00 -8.00 18.65
CA ASP A 199 11.84 -7.49 19.76
C ASP A 199 12.36 -6.07 19.49
N ALA A 200 11.84 -5.39 18.46
CA ALA A 200 12.31 -4.09 18.03
C ALA A 200 11.44 -2.92 18.52
N ASP A 201 10.39 -3.17 19.30
CA ASP A 201 9.48 -2.15 19.84
C ASP A 201 8.86 -1.22 18.77
N VAL A 202 8.54 -1.78 17.60
CA VAL A 202 7.93 -1.04 16.48
C VAL A 202 6.58 -0.42 16.91
N PRO A 203 6.43 0.93 16.93
CA PRO A 203 5.15 1.54 17.26
C PRO A 203 4.10 1.24 16.19
N VAL A 204 2.91 0.82 16.62
CA VAL A 204 1.73 0.69 15.75
C VAL A 204 0.89 1.96 15.90
N TRP A 205 0.97 2.87 14.92
CA TRP A 205 0.30 4.17 14.98
C TRP A 205 -1.22 4.04 14.90
N LEU A 206 -1.67 3.12 14.04
CA LEU A 206 -3.05 2.69 13.90
C LEU A 206 -3.04 1.19 13.67
N ASP A 207 -3.97 0.48 14.32
CA ASP A 207 -4.19 -0.94 14.07
C ASP A 207 -5.39 -1.16 13.13
N ARG A 208 -5.44 -2.36 12.56
CA ARG A 208 -6.49 -2.77 11.60
C ARG A 208 -7.89 -2.92 12.19
N ASN A 209 -8.03 -2.83 13.50
CA ASN A 209 -9.31 -2.80 14.21
C ASN A 209 -9.78 -1.37 14.47
N SER A 210 -9.04 -0.36 14.01
CA SER A 210 -9.50 1.03 13.98
C SER A 210 -10.88 1.13 13.31
N PRO A 211 -11.84 1.89 13.87
CA PRO A 211 -13.17 2.05 13.30
C PRO A 211 -13.18 2.93 12.04
N TYR A 212 -12.04 3.54 11.71
CA TYR A 212 -11.88 4.49 10.62
C TYR A 212 -10.89 3.94 9.60
N ASN A 213 -11.22 4.09 8.33
CA ASN A 213 -10.44 3.56 7.22
C ASN A 213 -9.28 4.51 6.87
N ILE A 214 -8.14 3.92 6.58
CA ILE A 214 -6.94 4.58 6.05
C ILE A 214 -6.22 3.54 5.18
N GLU A 215 -5.59 3.96 4.09
CA GLU A 215 -4.82 3.09 3.19
C GLU A 215 -3.49 3.77 2.86
N GLY A 216 -2.42 2.97 2.74
CA GLY A 216 -1.05 3.50 2.65
C GLY A 216 -0.71 4.25 1.36
N GLY A 217 -1.50 4.11 0.29
CA GLY A 217 -1.41 4.98 -0.88
C GLY A 217 -1.70 6.45 -0.56
N ASP A 218 -2.45 6.73 0.51
CA ASP A 218 -2.70 8.10 0.99
C ASP A 218 -1.61 8.60 1.93
N GLU A 219 -0.72 7.74 2.43
CA GLU A 219 0.27 8.06 3.46
C GLU A 219 1.65 8.32 2.83
N LEU A 220 2.11 9.58 2.84
CA LEU A 220 3.39 10.00 2.26
C LEU A 220 4.27 10.65 3.33
N VAL A 221 5.41 10.04 3.65
CA VAL A 221 6.37 10.63 4.59
C VAL A 221 7.25 11.62 3.85
N LEU A 222 6.92 12.91 3.86
CA LEU A 222 7.64 13.91 3.07
C LEU A 222 9.01 14.26 3.69
N SER A 223 9.11 14.26 5.01
CA SER A 223 10.35 14.47 5.75
C SER A 223 10.28 13.83 7.15
N GLU A 224 11.37 13.89 7.91
CA GLU A 224 11.41 13.40 9.30
C GLU A 224 10.43 14.16 10.21
N GLU A 225 9.94 15.34 9.78
CA GLU A 225 9.02 16.18 10.55
C GLU A 225 7.63 16.33 9.91
N VAL A 226 7.44 15.89 8.65
CA VAL A 226 6.23 16.17 7.87
C VAL A 226 5.71 14.91 7.18
N VAL A 227 4.44 14.61 7.40
CA VAL A 227 3.69 13.59 6.65
C VAL A 227 2.58 14.27 5.87
N ALA A 228 2.36 13.90 4.62
CA ALA A 228 1.15 14.24 3.87
C ALA A 228 0.19 13.05 3.89
N VAL A 229 -1.09 13.32 4.11
CA VAL A 229 -2.13 12.28 4.11
C VAL A 229 -3.30 12.68 3.20
N GLY A 230 -3.69 11.80 2.28
CA GLY A 230 -4.87 12.02 1.45
C GLY A 230 -6.17 11.91 2.24
N ILE A 231 -7.08 12.87 2.07
CA ILE A 231 -8.51 12.68 2.38
C ILE A 231 -9.16 12.20 1.09
N SER A 232 -9.55 10.93 1.05
CA SER A 232 -9.96 10.23 -0.16
C SER A 232 -11.23 9.40 0.09
N GLU A 233 -11.67 8.63 -0.92
CA GLU A 233 -12.67 7.58 -0.72
C GLU A 233 -12.18 6.54 0.30
N ARG A 234 -10.87 6.28 0.32
CA ARG A 234 -10.24 5.19 1.06
C ARG A 234 -9.77 5.59 2.45
N THR A 235 -9.43 6.86 2.64
CA THR A 235 -8.91 7.40 3.90
C THR A 235 -9.83 8.48 4.45
N SER A 236 -10.36 8.25 5.66
CA SER A 236 -11.28 9.18 6.30
C SER A 236 -10.56 10.21 7.17
N ALA A 237 -11.12 11.42 7.28
CA ALA A 237 -10.58 12.47 8.14
C ALA A 237 -10.45 12.03 9.61
N GLN A 238 -11.36 11.19 10.11
CA GLN A 238 -11.30 10.65 11.47
C GLN A 238 -10.06 9.75 11.68
N ALA A 239 -9.65 8.99 10.65
CA ALA A 239 -8.44 8.18 10.72
C ALA A 239 -7.20 9.08 10.79
N ILE A 240 -7.14 10.14 9.97
CA ILE A 240 -6.03 11.11 9.96
C ILE A 240 -5.88 11.80 11.32
N GLU A 241 -6.99 12.25 11.91
CA GLU A 241 -6.99 12.87 13.23
C GLU A 241 -6.54 11.90 14.34
N LYS A 242 -6.94 10.62 14.26
CA LYS A 242 -6.50 9.59 15.20
C LYS A 242 -5.00 9.31 15.02
N LEU A 243 -4.52 9.21 13.79
CA LEU A 243 -3.11 9.07 13.44
C LEU A 243 -2.28 10.21 14.04
N ALA A 244 -2.72 11.46 13.81
CA ALA A 244 -2.04 12.66 14.33
C ALA A 244 -1.86 12.61 15.85
N ARG A 245 -2.92 12.28 16.59
CA ARG A 245 -2.86 12.17 18.06
C ARG A 245 -1.91 11.07 18.52
N GLN A 246 -1.88 9.92 17.85
CA GLN A 246 -0.98 8.81 18.21
C GLN A 246 0.48 9.15 17.92
N ILE A 247 0.76 9.73 16.75
CA ILE A 247 2.11 10.17 16.37
C ILE A 247 2.62 11.26 17.30
N PHE A 248 1.83 12.30 17.58
CA PHE A 248 2.28 13.43 18.41
C PHE A 248 2.38 13.08 19.90
N ALA A 249 1.63 12.09 20.39
CA ALA A 249 1.74 11.62 21.77
C ALA A 249 2.98 10.76 22.01
N ASN A 250 3.60 10.21 20.96
CA ASN A 250 4.78 9.37 21.09
C ASN A 250 6.06 10.23 21.15
N PRO A 251 6.83 10.17 22.26
CA PRO A 251 8.04 10.98 22.43
C PRO A 251 9.21 10.61 21.50
N GLU A 252 9.18 9.43 20.87
CA GLU A 252 10.18 9.00 19.89
C GLU A 252 9.86 9.49 18.47
N SER A 253 8.62 9.90 18.23
CA SER A 253 8.22 10.49 16.95
C SER A 253 8.81 11.88 16.79
N LYS A 254 9.37 12.15 15.62
CA LYS A 254 9.88 13.48 15.23
C LYS A 254 8.91 14.26 14.34
N ILE A 255 7.80 13.64 13.94
CA ILE A 255 6.79 14.27 13.10
C ILE A 255 6.13 15.42 13.88
N LYS A 256 6.12 16.62 13.28
CA LYS A 256 5.54 17.84 13.85
C LYS A 256 4.30 18.30 13.10
N LYS A 257 4.17 17.95 11.81
CA LYS A 257 3.08 18.40 10.96
C LYS A 257 2.52 17.23 10.15
N ILE A 258 1.19 17.17 10.07
CA ILE A 258 0.49 16.35 9.09
C ILE A 258 -0.26 17.28 8.14
N VAL A 259 0.03 17.19 6.84
CA VAL A 259 -0.66 17.95 5.77
C VAL A 259 -1.72 17.05 5.16
N ALA A 260 -2.98 17.24 5.55
CA ALA A 260 -4.10 16.50 4.98
C ALA A 260 -4.60 17.17 3.68
N ILE A 261 -4.68 16.42 2.58
CA ILE A 261 -4.99 16.93 1.24
C ILE A 261 -6.24 16.25 0.70
N GLU A 262 -7.31 17.00 0.46
CA GLU A 262 -8.54 16.45 -0.11
C GLU A 262 -8.44 16.24 -1.64
N ILE A 263 -8.45 14.97 -2.05
CA ILE A 263 -8.49 14.58 -3.46
C ILE A 263 -9.93 14.37 -3.93
N ALA A 264 -10.14 14.33 -5.25
CA ALA A 264 -11.47 14.12 -5.81
C ALA A 264 -11.87 12.64 -5.74
N ASN A 265 -13.06 12.35 -5.23
CA ASN A 265 -13.62 10.99 -5.18
C ASN A 265 -14.02 10.51 -6.58
N THR A 266 -13.04 10.03 -7.35
CA THR A 266 -13.28 9.41 -8.66
C THR A 266 -12.46 8.14 -8.77
N ARG A 267 -12.94 7.17 -9.55
CA ARG A 267 -12.25 5.88 -9.76
C ARG A 267 -10.83 6.02 -10.32
N ALA A 268 -10.50 7.16 -10.95
CA ALA A 268 -9.16 7.44 -11.47
C ALA A 268 -8.16 7.91 -10.39
N PHE A 269 -8.64 8.33 -9.22
CA PHE A 269 -7.85 8.90 -8.12
C PHE A 269 -8.23 8.17 -6.82
N MET A 270 -7.72 6.96 -6.64
CA MET A 270 -8.03 6.15 -5.46
C MET A 270 -7.33 6.67 -4.21
N HIS A 271 -6.08 7.12 -4.37
CA HIS A 271 -5.22 7.60 -3.31
C HIS A 271 -4.39 8.81 -3.73
N LEU A 272 -3.81 9.52 -2.76
CA LEU A 272 -2.95 10.68 -2.98
C LEU A 272 -1.73 10.36 -3.86
N ASP A 273 -1.09 9.20 -3.67
CA ASP A 273 0.09 8.81 -4.44
C ASP A 273 -0.16 8.51 -5.92
N THR A 274 -1.42 8.31 -6.31
CA THR A 274 -1.78 8.15 -7.71
C THR A 274 -1.67 9.48 -8.47
N VAL A 275 -1.73 10.61 -7.76
CA VAL A 275 -1.83 11.96 -8.34
C VAL A 275 -0.76 12.92 -7.83
N PHE A 276 0.02 12.54 -6.82
CA PHE A 276 1.02 13.38 -6.17
C PHE A 276 2.10 12.51 -5.51
N THR A 277 3.36 12.59 -5.94
CA THR A 277 4.49 11.91 -5.28
C THR A 277 5.75 12.76 -5.27
N MET A 278 6.54 12.66 -4.19
CA MET A 278 7.82 13.36 -4.04
C MET A 278 8.96 12.56 -4.71
N ILE A 279 9.73 13.22 -5.56
CA ILE A 279 10.73 12.56 -6.43
C ILE A 279 12.15 13.11 -6.30
N ASP A 280 12.28 14.29 -5.69
CA ASP A 280 13.53 14.93 -5.35
C ASP A 280 13.30 15.91 -4.19
N TYR A 281 14.34 16.56 -3.68
CA TYR A 281 14.27 17.48 -2.54
C TYR A 281 13.17 18.55 -2.67
N ASP A 282 12.98 19.08 -3.87
CA ASP A 282 12.06 20.17 -4.19
C ASP A 282 11.10 19.83 -5.34
N LYS A 283 11.01 18.56 -5.75
CA LYS A 283 10.25 18.14 -6.95
C LYS A 283 9.21 17.08 -6.64
N PHE A 284 8.04 17.25 -7.24
CA PHE A 284 6.93 16.32 -7.16
C PHE A 284 6.37 16.04 -8.54
N THR A 285 5.99 14.80 -8.82
CA THR A 285 5.08 14.53 -9.94
C THR A 285 3.65 14.79 -9.52
N ILE A 286 2.89 15.46 -10.38
CA ILE A 286 1.50 15.81 -10.10
C ILE A 286 0.59 15.49 -11.29
N HIS A 287 -0.66 15.13 -11.03
CA HIS A 287 -1.67 15.07 -12.08
C HIS A 287 -2.45 16.39 -12.18
N SER A 288 -2.75 16.82 -13.42
CA SER A 288 -3.48 18.06 -13.71
C SER A 288 -4.86 18.17 -13.05
N ALA A 289 -5.46 17.05 -12.60
CA ALA A 289 -6.73 17.08 -11.87
C ALA A 289 -6.61 17.69 -10.46
N ILE A 290 -5.46 17.54 -9.79
CA ILE A 290 -5.20 18.25 -8.54
C ILE A 290 -5.05 19.74 -8.83
N GLU A 291 -4.24 20.09 -9.84
CA GLU A 291 -3.99 21.50 -10.19
C GLU A 291 -5.26 22.25 -10.58
N LYS A 292 -6.20 21.58 -11.27
CA LYS A 292 -7.48 22.16 -11.69
C LYS A 292 -8.41 22.54 -10.54
N LYS A 293 -8.24 21.96 -9.35
CA LYS A 293 -8.97 22.43 -8.16
C LYS A 293 -8.49 23.82 -7.72
N GLY A 294 -7.24 24.20 -8.00
CA GLY A 294 -6.71 25.53 -7.70
C GLY A 294 -7.02 25.97 -6.27
N ASP A 295 -7.58 27.18 -6.13
CA ASP A 295 -7.98 27.78 -4.84
C ASP A 295 -9.19 27.10 -4.16
N ASP A 296 -9.84 26.11 -4.81
CA ASP A 296 -10.94 25.32 -4.25
C ASP A 296 -10.46 24.01 -3.57
N MET A 297 -9.14 23.79 -3.47
CA MET A 297 -8.61 22.65 -2.71
C MET A 297 -8.86 22.81 -1.21
N ASN A 298 -9.29 21.73 -0.55
CA ASN A 298 -9.29 21.66 0.91
C ASN A 298 -7.99 21.03 1.38
N ILE A 299 -7.13 21.84 2.00
CA ILE A 299 -5.85 21.40 2.55
C ILE A 299 -5.81 21.80 4.03
N PHE A 300 -5.38 20.89 4.90
CA PHE A 300 -5.36 21.12 6.34
C PHE A 300 -4.00 20.80 6.90
N THR A 301 -3.39 21.74 7.61
CA THR A 301 -2.18 21.51 8.40
C THR A 301 -2.60 21.17 9.82
N ILE A 302 -2.22 19.97 10.27
CA ILE A 302 -2.50 19.45 11.61
C ILE A 302 -1.19 19.45 12.40
N GLU A 303 -1.21 20.09 13.57
CA GLU A 303 -0.06 20.27 14.47
C GLU A 303 -0.49 19.96 15.91
N PRO A 304 0.43 19.72 16.85
CA PRO A 304 0.11 19.77 18.27
C PRO A 304 -0.52 21.12 18.66
N SER A 305 -1.50 21.11 19.56
CA SER A 305 -2.08 22.33 20.12
C SER A 305 -1.04 23.11 20.93
N ASP A 306 -1.25 24.43 21.11
CA ASP A 306 -0.31 25.30 21.83
C ASP A 306 -0.09 24.85 23.30
N ASP A 307 -1.08 24.16 23.90
CA ASP A 307 -0.99 23.58 25.24
C ASP A 307 -0.50 22.12 25.27
N GLY A 308 -0.23 21.53 24.10
CA GLY A 308 0.26 20.17 23.91
C GLY A 308 -0.73 19.06 24.29
N LYS A 309 -2.01 19.38 24.50
CA LYS A 309 -3.01 18.40 24.97
C LYS A 309 -3.81 17.73 23.86
N ASP A 310 -3.88 18.34 22.69
CA ASP A 310 -4.62 17.83 21.53
C ASP A 310 -3.96 18.33 20.24
N ILE A 311 -4.73 18.35 19.14
CA ILE A 311 -4.31 18.87 17.83
C ILE A 311 -4.90 20.24 17.53
N LYS A 312 -4.19 21.01 16.71
CA LYS A 312 -4.62 22.25 16.08
C LYS A 312 -4.69 22.02 14.57
N ILE A 313 -5.77 22.48 13.94
CA ILE A 313 -6.00 22.31 12.51
C ILE A 313 -6.13 23.68 11.84
N THR A 314 -5.30 23.93 10.84
CA THR A 314 -5.32 25.16 10.03
C THR A 314 -5.71 24.83 8.60
N LYS A 315 -6.77 25.45 8.08
CA LYS A 315 -7.23 25.26 6.70
C LYS A 315 -6.53 26.23 5.74
N THR A 316 -6.13 25.71 4.59
CA THR A 316 -5.57 26.45 3.45
C THR A 316 -6.16 25.91 2.14
N SER A 317 -5.88 26.58 1.02
CA SER A 317 -6.27 26.11 -0.31
C SER A 317 -5.13 26.12 -1.34
N ASN A 318 -3.95 26.62 -0.99
CA ASN A 318 -2.81 26.68 -1.90
C ASN A 318 -1.82 25.54 -1.58
N LEU A 319 -1.83 24.49 -2.40
CA LEU A 319 -0.97 23.32 -2.21
C LEU A 319 0.51 23.68 -2.19
N LYS A 320 0.95 24.52 -3.12
CA LYS A 320 2.37 24.84 -3.27
C LYS A 320 2.89 25.62 -2.06
N GLU A 321 2.18 26.65 -1.63
CA GLU A 321 2.57 27.44 -0.45
C GLU A 321 2.50 26.60 0.84
N THR A 322 1.46 25.77 1.01
CA THR A 322 1.36 24.89 2.18
C THR A 322 2.52 23.89 2.26
N LEU A 323 2.92 23.30 1.13
CA LEU A 323 4.07 22.38 1.09
C LEU A 323 5.40 23.11 1.34
N LYS A 324 5.60 24.30 0.76
CA LYS A 324 6.79 25.13 1.02
C LYS A 324 6.92 25.46 2.50
N ASP A 325 5.84 25.91 3.14
CA ASP A 325 5.79 26.24 4.56
C ASP A 325 5.97 25.00 5.46
N ALA A 326 5.42 23.86 5.05
CA ALA A 326 5.56 22.61 5.80
C ALA A 326 7.00 22.09 5.75
N LEU A 327 7.62 22.07 4.57
CA LEU A 327 8.95 21.51 4.31
C LEU A 327 10.10 22.50 4.51
N GLY A 328 9.81 23.80 4.67
CA GLY A 328 10.82 24.84 4.78
C GLY A 328 11.58 25.07 3.47
N LEU A 329 10.88 24.98 2.33
CA LEU A 329 11.45 25.15 0.99
C LEU A 329 11.15 26.52 0.42
N ASP A 330 12.13 27.12 -0.26
CA ASP A 330 11.96 28.41 -0.95
C ASP A 330 11.02 28.31 -2.15
N ASP A 331 11.06 27.18 -2.86
CA ASP A 331 10.19 26.88 -4.00
C ASP A 331 10.01 25.37 -4.18
N ILE A 332 8.98 25.00 -4.94
CA ILE A 332 8.67 23.61 -5.31
C ILE A 332 8.38 23.54 -6.81
N THR A 333 8.97 22.55 -7.46
CA THR A 333 8.69 22.22 -8.86
C THR A 333 7.67 21.09 -8.95
N PHE A 334 6.54 21.38 -9.58
CA PHE A 334 5.57 20.36 -9.95
C PHE A 334 5.80 19.93 -11.40
N ILE A 335 5.94 18.62 -11.61
CA ILE A 335 6.15 18.00 -12.91
C ILE A 335 4.85 17.30 -13.31
N PRO A 336 4.08 17.82 -14.29
CA PRO A 336 2.77 17.29 -14.62
C PRO A 336 2.86 15.98 -15.42
N THR A 337 2.09 14.98 -15.02
CA THR A 337 1.96 13.71 -15.75
C THR A 337 1.42 13.95 -17.17
N GLY A 338 2.06 13.33 -18.15
CA GLY A 338 1.79 13.49 -19.57
C GLY A 338 2.02 14.91 -20.09
N ASP A 339 2.93 15.68 -19.47
CA ASP A 339 3.25 17.07 -19.82
C ASP A 339 2.03 18.01 -19.77
N GLY A 340 1.07 17.69 -18.90
CA GLY A 340 -0.18 18.45 -18.77
C GLY A 340 -1.10 18.36 -19.99
N ASP A 341 -0.77 17.54 -21.00
CA ASP A 341 -1.58 17.38 -22.20
C ASP A 341 -2.93 16.72 -21.87
N ARG A 342 -3.99 17.21 -22.54
CA ARG A 342 -5.38 16.83 -22.23
C ARG A 342 -5.73 15.39 -22.63
N ILE A 343 -4.92 14.74 -23.46
CA ILE A 343 -5.11 13.36 -23.92
C ILE A 343 -4.05 12.44 -23.32
N VAL A 344 -2.77 12.86 -23.35
CA VAL A 344 -1.66 12.08 -22.80
C VAL A 344 -1.74 12.00 -21.29
N GLY A 345 -1.99 13.12 -20.60
CA GLY A 345 -2.07 13.18 -19.14
C GLY A 345 -3.01 12.14 -18.55
N PRO A 346 -4.32 12.13 -18.94
CA PRO A 346 -5.25 11.11 -18.46
C PRO A 346 -4.87 9.67 -18.83
N ARG A 347 -4.25 9.45 -19.99
CA ARG A 347 -3.83 8.10 -20.44
C ARG A 347 -2.66 7.57 -19.62
N GLU A 348 -1.64 8.38 -19.37
CA GLU A 348 -0.48 7.98 -18.57
C GLU A 348 -0.82 7.94 -17.09
N GLN A 349 -1.71 8.82 -16.62
CA GLN A 349 -2.30 8.75 -15.29
C GLN A 349 -3.05 7.43 -15.06
N TRP A 350 -3.82 6.96 -16.05
CA TRP A 350 -4.48 5.65 -15.97
C TRP A 350 -3.51 4.49 -15.82
N ASN A 351 -2.27 4.66 -16.29
CA ASN A 351 -1.18 3.69 -16.14
C ASN A 351 -0.21 4.11 -15.04
N ASP A 352 -0.69 4.84 -14.03
CA ASP A 352 0.07 5.19 -12.83
C ASP A 352 1.32 6.06 -13.09
N GLY A 353 1.23 6.97 -14.06
CA GLY A 353 2.32 7.88 -14.45
C GLY A 353 2.81 8.83 -13.34
N SER A 354 1.96 9.17 -12.37
CA SER A 354 2.34 9.95 -11.19
C SER A 354 2.74 9.09 -9.98
N ASN A 355 2.55 7.77 -10.04
CA ASN A 355 2.85 6.81 -8.95
C ASN A 355 4.29 6.30 -9.07
N THR A 356 5.23 7.23 -9.02
CA THR A 356 6.65 6.92 -9.21
C THR A 356 7.30 6.46 -7.90
N LEU A 357 8.13 5.40 -7.94
CA LEU A 357 8.89 4.96 -6.77
C LEU A 357 10.25 5.66 -6.76
N THR A 358 10.47 6.56 -5.82
CA THR A 358 11.79 7.18 -5.61
C THR A 358 12.69 6.27 -4.79
N ILE A 359 13.82 5.86 -5.34
CA ILE A 359 14.78 4.97 -4.66
C ILE A 359 15.96 5.71 -4.02
N ARG A 360 16.20 6.95 -4.45
CA ARG A 360 17.09 7.96 -3.83
C ARG A 360 16.77 9.31 -4.49
N PRO A 361 17.19 10.47 -3.93
CA PRO A 361 16.80 11.77 -4.48
C PRO A 361 17.15 11.90 -5.96
N GLY A 362 16.16 12.26 -6.78
CA GLY A 362 16.32 12.40 -8.23
C GLY A 362 16.47 11.09 -9.00
N VAL A 363 16.22 9.92 -8.39
CA VAL A 363 16.24 8.62 -9.09
C VAL A 363 14.96 7.84 -8.81
N VAL A 364 14.19 7.63 -9.87
CA VAL A 364 12.84 7.02 -9.79
C VAL A 364 12.74 5.75 -10.62
N VAL A 365 11.86 4.85 -10.21
CA VAL A 365 11.42 3.69 -10.98
C VAL A 365 10.00 3.95 -11.50
N THR A 366 9.79 3.78 -12.81
CA THR A 366 8.50 4.02 -13.49
C THR A 366 8.22 2.93 -14.52
N TYR A 367 6.98 2.87 -15.03
CA TYR A 367 6.68 2.02 -16.19
C TYR A 367 7.19 2.62 -17.51
N ASP A 368 7.71 1.77 -18.39
CA ASP A 368 8.17 2.13 -19.74
C ASP A 368 7.09 2.76 -20.64
N ARG A 369 5.83 2.38 -20.44
CA ARG A 369 4.68 2.87 -21.21
C ARG A 369 4.33 4.35 -20.99
N ASN A 370 4.83 4.97 -19.92
CA ASN A 370 4.57 6.38 -19.60
C ASN A 370 5.64 7.29 -20.22
N TYR A 371 5.89 7.11 -21.52
CA TYR A 371 7.07 7.65 -22.21
C TYR A 371 7.09 9.19 -22.25
N VAL A 372 5.94 9.87 -22.26
CA VAL A 372 5.91 11.35 -22.22
C VAL A 372 6.30 11.85 -20.84
N SER A 373 5.68 11.31 -19.78
CA SER A 373 6.04 11.63 -18.39
C SER A 373 7.50 11.30 -18.10
N ASN A 374 7.98 10.13 -18.55
CA ASN A 374 9.37 9.72 -18.35
C ASN A 374 10.35 10.67 -19.05
N GLN A 375 10.02 11.18 -20.25
CA GLN A 375 10.85 12.16 -20.92
C GLN A 375 10.88 13.48 -20.15
N LEU A 376 9.73 13.98 -19.70
CA LEU A 376 9.65 15.21 -18.92
C LEU A 376 10.42 15.11 -17.60
N LEU A 377 10.37 13.96 -16.93
CA LEU A 377 11.19 13.69 -15.74
C LEU A 377 12.70 13.84 -16.04
N ARG A 378 13.17 13.24 -17.15
CA ARG A 378 14.58 13.36 -17.58
C ARG A 378 14.97 14.79 -17.91
N ASP A 379 14.08 15.54 -18.57
CA ASP A 379 14.30 16.95 -18.91
C ASP A 379 14.39 17.84 -17.65
N ASN A 380 13.81 17.39 -16.52
CA ASN A 380 13.91 18.01 -15.21
C ASN A 380 15.03 17.42 -14.32
N GLY A 381 15.98 16.70 -14.92
CA GLY A 381 17.18 16.20 -14.23
C GLY A 381 16.97 14.92 -13.41
N ILE A 382 15.82 14.26 -13.53
CA ILE A 382 15.52 13.00 -12.83
C ILE A 382 16.08 11.83 -13.63
N LYS A 383 16.83 10.94 -12.98
CA LYS A 383 17.19 9.63 -13.54
C LYS A 383 15.98 8.70 -13.45
N VAL A 384 15.46 8.30 -14.61
CA VAL A 384 14.33 7.38 -14.73
C VAL A 384 14.84 5.97 -15.03
N ILE A 385 14.47 5.01 -14.18
CA ILE A 385 14.68 3.57 -14.38
C ILE A 385 13.34 2.96 -14.79
N GLU A 386 13.28 2.42 -15.99
CA GLU A 386 12.03 1.90 -16.56
C GLU A 386 11.91 0.40 -16.34
N ILE A 387 10.74 -0.04 -15.90
CA ILE A 387 10.34 -1.44 -15.86
C ILE A 387 9.14 -1.67 -16.79
N THR A 388 9.01 -2.90 -17.28
CA THR A 388 7.84 -3.33 -18.02
C THR A 388 6.78 -3.80 -17.04
N GLY A 389 5.53 -3.40 -17.24
CA GLY A 389 4.39 -3.77 -16.39
C GLY A 389 3.11 -3.91 -17.18
N SER A 390 3.15 -4.68 -18.27
CA SER A 390 1.98 -4.91 -19.13
C SER A 390 0.88 -5.71 -18.42
N GLU A 391 1.27 -6.65 -17.56
CA GLU A 391 0.36 -7.45 -16.75
C GLU A 391 0.15 -6.85 -15.37
N LEU A 392 1.21 -6.31 -14.75
CA LEU A 392 1.15 -5.71 -13.41
C LEU A 392 0.24 -4.47 -13.34
N VAL A 393 0.18 -3.65 -14.40
CA VAL A 393 -0.69 -2.46 -14.43
C VAL A 393 -2.19 -2.81 -14.49
N ARG A 394 -2.58 -4.06 -14.79
CA ARG A 394 -4.00 -4.46 -14.87
C ARG A 394 -4.71 -4.41 -13.52
N GLY A 395 -3.97 -4.43 -12.41
CA GLY A 395 -4.50 -4.15 -11.08
C GLY A 395 -4.62 -2.67 -10.74
N ARG A 396 -4.31 -1.74 -11.66
CA ARG A 396 -4.28 -0.28 -11.46
C ARG A 396 -3.30 0.17 -10.37
N GLY A 397 -2.02 -0.13 -10.53
CA GLY A 397 -0.98 0.40 -9.65
C GLY A 397 0.40 0.44 -10.29
N GLY A 398 1.19 1.42 -9.84
CA GLY A 398 2.56 1.65 -10.26
C GLY A 398 3.62 0.98 -9.38
N PRO A 399 4.91 1.23 -9.65
CA PRO A 399 6.01 0.75 -8.82
C PRO A 399 5.91 1.18 -7.35
N ARG A 400 5.33 2.35 -7.04
CA ARG A 400 5.14 2.79 -5.65
C ARG A 400 4.03 2.01 -4.95
N CYS A 401 2.91 1.71 -5.63
CA CYS A 401 1.86 0.84 -5.11
C CYS A 401 2.38 -0.58 -4.80
N MET A 402 3.28 -1.11 -5.63
CA MET A 402 3.86 -2.45 -5.48
C MET A 402 4.95 -2.56 -4.41
N SER A 403 5.28 -1.47 -3.71
CA SER A 403 6.40 -1.44 -2.79
C SER A 403 6.07 -0.78 -1.46
N GLN A 404 6.56 -1.36 -0.38
CA GLN A 404 6.51 -0.76 0.95
C GLN A 404 7.94 -0.61 1.52
N PRO A 405 8.51 0.61 1.50
CA PRO A 405 9.77 0.89 2.15
C PRO A 405 9.72 0.50 3.61
N LEU A 406 10.72 -0.25 4.06
CA LEU A 406 10.95 -0.52 5.48
C LEU A 406 12.10 0.32 6.01
N TYR A 407 13.10 0.61 5.18
CA TYR A 407 14.25 1.41 5.59
C TYR A 407 14.73 2.35 4.49
N ARG A 408 14.87 3.63 4.82
CA ARG A 408 15.53 4.67 4.02
C ARG A 408 16.60 5.39 4.84
N GLU A 409 17.70 5.79 4.20
CA GLU A 409 18.68 6.71 4.81
C GLU A 409 18.03 8.07 5.10
N ASP A 410 18.51 8.75 6.14
CA ASP A 410 18.11 10.12 6.45
C ASP A 410 18.60 11.09 5.36
N ILE A 411 17.94 12.25 5.26
CA ILE A 411 18.22 13.32 4.32
C ILE A 411 18.94 14.47 5.01
#